data_AF-A0A7W1P3A8-F1
#
_entry.id   AF-A0A7W1P3A8-F1
#
_cell.length_a   1.000
_cell.length_b   1.000
_cell.length_c   1.000
_cell.angle_alpha   90.00
_cell.angle_beta   90.00
_cell.angle_gamma   90.00
#
_symmetry.space_group_name_H-M   'P 1'
#
loop_
_entity.id
_entity.type
_entity.pdbx_description
1 polymer ?
#
loop_
_entity_poly.entity_id
_entity_poly.type
_entity_poly.pdbx_seq_one_letter_code
_entity_poly.pdbx_strand_id
1 'polypeptide(L)'
;MRARLLVGTIAASVALAVSSGAKEPARESAAATFIPWLLQSEDELKRLPLGEVIYYATGKKVLAIDPADETDARVIRQIGTVMDEVLQRMNRPDAAVQSVARINEVSSSFENALRELMNAQTGVSCDFPQTSEGRLQRSGYPDLRLVDTATKRVYYMDPKLYAVGSRDSSFRTFYFEPKVATSKVREDAVHLILGIEHAARKSGHWEFTRWDIVDLSHFEVKLKAEFQGSNRDMYRRDAIAGSSAQ
;
A
#
# COMPACT_ATOMS: atom_id res chain seq x y z
N MET A 1 61.70 79.23 -17.30
CA MET A 1 61.49 78.89 -18.72
C MET A 1 60.20 78.07 -18.80
N ARG A 2 59.30 78.45 -19.71
CA ARG A 2 57.86 78.12 -19.72
C ARG A 2 57.58 76.63 -19.96
N ALA A 3 56.51 76.10 -19.34
CA ALA A 3 55.65 75.10 -19.99
C ALA A 3 54.23 75.18 -19.39
N ARG A 4 53.29 75.66 -20.22
CA ARG A 4 51.84 75.59 -20.01
C ARG A 4 51.41 74.13 -20.21
N LEU A 5 50.67 73.55 -19.28
CA LEU A 5 50.00 72.27 -19.51
C LEU A 5 48.53 72.52 -19.89
N LEU A 6 48.18 72.01 -21.07
CA LEU A 6 46.87 72.05 -21.70
C LEU A 6 45.88 71.21 -20.88
N VAL A 7 44.74 71.78 -20.50
CA VAL A 7 43.60 71.04 -19.95
C VAL A 7 42.85 70.42 -21.12
N GLY A 8 42.98 69.11 -21.30
CA GLY A 8 42.23 68.32 -22.27
C GLY A 8 40.95 67.77 -21.65
N THR A 9 39.81 68.14 -22.21
CA THR A 9 38.46 67.69 -21.82
C THR A 9 38.30 66.19 -22.10
N ILE A 10 38.09 65.38 -21.06
CA ILE A 10 37.74 63.96 -21.19
C ILE A 10 36.21 63.87 -21.35
N ALA A 11 35.75 63.47 -22.53
CA ALA A 11 34.35 63.12 -22.76
C ALA A 11 34.04 61.76 -22.11
N ALA A 12 33.13 61.75 -21.14
CA ALA A 12 32.65 60.54 -20.49
C ALA A 12 31.55 59.88 -21.34
N SER A 13 31.88 58.77 -21.99
CA SER A 13 30.89 57.92 -22.66
C SER A 13 30.22 57.01 -21.64
N VAL A 14 28.97 57.31 -21.29
CA VAL A 14 28.10 56.42 -20.48
C VAL A 14 27.68 55.26 -21.36
N ALA A 15 28.27 54.09 -21.17
CA ALA A 15 27.78 52.84 -21.74
C ALA A 15 26.59 52.36 -20.89
N LEU A 16 25.37 52.44 -21.42
CA LEU A 16 24.22 51.73 -20.85
C LEU A 16 24.45 50.22 -21.03
N ALA A 17 24.77 49.54 -19.93
CA ALA A 17 24.72 48.10 -19.87
C ALA A 17 23.26 47.65 -19.97
N VAL A 18 22.86 47.17 -21.16
CA VAL A 18 21.61 46.44 -21.32
C VAL A 18 21.77 45.12 -20.57
N SER A 19 21.16 45.03 -19.38
CA SER A 19 20.95 43.77 -18.69
C SER A 19 20.06 42.90 -19.59
N SER A 20 20.68 41.99 -20.33
CA SER A 20 19.97 40.85 -20.88
C SER A 20 19.53 40.01 -19.68
N GLY A 21 18.26 40.15 -19.31
CA GLY A 21 17.59 39.21 -18.43
C GLY A 21 17.58 37.85 -19.12
N ALA A 22 18.66 37.09 -18.96
CA ALA A 22 18.69 35.69 -19.29
C ALA A 22 17.60 35.03 -18.43
N LYS A 23 16.47 34.69 -19.07
CA LYS A 23 15.48 33.80 -18.47
C LYS A 23 16.24 32.56 -18.04
N GLU A 24 16.29 32.33 -16.74
CA GLU A 24 16.70 31.06 -16.16
C GLU A 24 15.98 29.95 -16.95
N PRO A 25 16.71 28.94 -17.49
CA PRO A 25 16.07 27.91 -18.29
C PRO A 25 14.95 27.27 -17.46
N ALA A 26 13.74 27.27 -18.01
CA ALA A 26 12.59 26.68 -17.34
C ALA A 26 12.95 25.25 -16.97
N ARG A 27 12.99 24.95 -15.66
CA ARG A 27 13.24 23.59 -15.18
C ARG A 27 12.24 22.68 -15.87
N GLU A 28 12.76 21.69 -16.59
CA GLU A 28 11.96 20.67 -17.21
C GLU A 28 11.08 20.01 -16.15
N SER A 29 9.77 19.96 -16.41
CA SER A 29 8.83 19.44 -15.43
C SER A 29 9.16 17.99 -15.10
N ALA A 30 8.98 17.55 -13.86
CA ALA A 30 9.17 16.14 -13.50
C ALA A 30 8.36 15.19 -14.40
N ALA A 31 7.21 15.65 -14.89
CA ALA A 31 6.37 14.91 -15.83
C ALA A 31 7.06 14.63 -17.19
N ALA A 32 7.89 15.57 -17.66
CA ALA A 32 8.57 15.45 -18.95
C ALA A 32 9.62 14.33 -18.94
N THR A 33 10.20 14.01 -17.78
CA THR A 33 11.09 12.85 -17.64
C THR A 33 10.33 11.59 -17.23
N PHE A 34 9.39 11.70 -16.28
CA PHE A 34 8.73 10.53 -15.70
C PHE A 34 7.76 9.83 -16.65
N ILE A 35 6.95 10.57 -17.42
CA ILE A 35 5.94 9.97 -18.29
C ILE A 35 6.58 9.10 -19.39
N PRO A 36 7.60 9.58 -20.15
CA PRO A 36 8.25 8.74 -21.15
C PRO A 36 8.88 7.48 -20.54
N TRP A 37 9.54 7.61 -19.39
CA TRP A 37 10.10 6.46 -18.67
C TRP A 37 9.01 5.45 -18.29
N LEU A 38 7.92 5.93 -17.69
CA LEU A 38 6.79 5.07 -17.27
C LEU A 38 6.20 4.30 -18.45
N LEU A 39 6.04 4.95 -19.61
CA LEU A 39 5.52 4.31 -20.82
C LEU A 39 6.49 3.28 -21.41
N GLN A 40 7.80 3.51 -21.32
CA GLN A 40 8.83 2.59 -21.81
C GLN A 40 9.02 1.37 -20.88
N SER A 41 8.82 1.55 -19.58
CA SER A 41 8.98 0.51 -18.57
C SER A 41 7.68 -0.23 -18.23
N GLU A 42 6.56 -0.01 -18.95
CA GLU A 42 5.26 -0.58 -18.59
C GLU A 42 5.29 -2.11 -18.44
N ASP A 43 6.00 -2.81 -19.34
CA ASP A 43 6.09 -4.28 -19.31
C ASP A 43 6.92 -4.79 -18.12
N GLU A 44 8.00 -4.09 -17.76
CA GLU A 44 8.82 -4.39 -16.58
C GLU A 44 8.01 -4.23 -15.29
N LEU A 45 7.07 -3.28 -15.29
CA LEU A 45 6.22 -2.97 -14.15
C LEU A 45 5.03 -3.93 -13.96
N LYS A 46 4.84 -4.91 -14.87
CA LYS A 46 3.76 -5.92 -14.78
C LYS A 46 4.09 -7.11 -13.87
N ARG A 47 5.37 -7.35 -13.56
CA ARG A 47 5.83 -8.49 -12.76
C ARG A 47 7.00 -8.10 -11.87
N LEU A 48 6.69 -7.51 -10.73
CA LEU A 48 7.66 -7.08 -9.73
C LEU A 48 7.56 -7.99 -8.50
N PRO A 49 8.67 -8.59 -8.03
CA PRO A 49 8.66 -9.34 -6.78
C PRO A 49 8.20 -8.44 -5.62
N LEU A 50 7.18 -8.86 -4.85
CA LEU A 50 6.70 -8.10 -3.70
C LEU A 50 7.84 -7.81 -2.72
N GLY A 51 8.74 -8.77 -2.51
CA GLY A 51 9.92 -8.61 -1.66
C GLY A 51 10.80 -7.42 -2.04
N GLU A 52 11.02 -7.18 -3.33
CA GLU A 52 11.77 -6.01 -3.81
C GLU A 52 10.98 -4.73 -3.60
N VAL A 53 9.70 -4.72 -3.91
CA VAL A 53 8.83 -3.54 -3.72
C VAL A 53 8.81 -3.14 -2.24
N ILE A 54 8.65 -4.09 -1.31
CA ILE A 54 8.73 -3.86 0.14
C ILE A 54 10.12 -3.34 0.53
N TYR A 55 11.18 -3.98 0.04
CA TYR A 55 12.55 -3.59 0.38
C TYR A 55 12.88 -2.18 -0.06
N TYR A 56 12.58 -1.80 -1.31
CA TYR A 56 12.84 -0.45 -1.79
C TYR A 56 11.92 0.60 -1.16
N ALA A 57 10.71 0.22 -0.72
CA ALA A 57 9.78 1.13 -0.04
C ALA A 57 10.11 1.34 1.45
N THR A 58 10.70 0.35 2.13
CA THR A 58 10.76 0.30 3.61
C THR A 58 12.12 -0.08 4.20
N GLY A 59 13.03 -0.61 3.39
CA GLY A 59 14.28 -1.21 3.83
C GLY A 59 14.13 -2.57 4.54
N LYS A 60 12.94 -3.17 4.52
CA LYS A 60 12.63 -4.45 5.19
C LYS A 60 12.51 -5.59 4.20
N LYS A 61 12.76 -6.81 4.69
CA LYS A 61 12.73 -8.03 3.88
C LYS A 61 11.44 -8.81 4.08
N VAL A 62 10.89 -9.29 2.97
CA VAL A 62 9.91 -10.38 2.99
C VAL A 62 10.66 -11.69 3.13
N LEU A 63 10.44 -12.40 4.23
CA LEU A 63 11.02 -13.69 4.54
C LEU A 63 10.11 -14.81 4.04
N ALA A 64 10.70 -15.90 3.55
CA ALA A 64 9.96 -17.12 3.21
C ALA A 64 9.60 -17.90 4.47
N ILE A 65 8.47 -18.60 4.41
CA ILE A 65 8.18 -19.68 5.35
C ILE A 65 9.19 -20.80 5.14
N ASP A 66 9.76 -21.30 6.24
CA ASP A 66 10.51 -22.54 6.25
C ASP A 66 9.68 -23.63 6.97
N PRO A 67 9.10 -24.60 6.24
CA PRO A 67 8.35 -25.69 6.87
C PRO A 67 9.18 -26.59 7.80
N ALA A 68 10.51 -26.58 7.66
CA ALA A 68 11.41 -27.32 8.54
C ALA A 68 11.76 -26.55 9.81
N ASP A 69 11.54 -25.23 9.84
CA ASP A 69 11.69 -24.42 11.05
C ASP A 69 10.52 -24.70 12.02
N GLU A 70 10.86 -25.04 13.26
CA GLU A 70 9.87 -25.42 14.27
C GLU A 70 8.93 -24.26 14.63
N THR A 71 9.40 -23.01 14.54
CA THR A 71 8.59 -21.82 14.83
C THR A 71 7.57 -21.60 13.73
N ASP A 72 8.00 -21.59 12.47
CA ASP A 72 7.11 -21.47 11.33
C ASP A 72 6.07 -22.59 11.31
N ALA A 73 6.50 -23.83 11.45
CA ALA A 73 5.60 -24.97 11.47
C ALA A 73 4.56 -24.86 12.61
N ARG A 74 4.98 -24.43 13.82
CA ARG A 74 4.06 -24.20 14.96
C ARG A 74 3.10 -23.05 14.70
N VAL A 75 3.60 -21.89 14.29
CA VAL A 75 2.80 -20.68 14.10
C VAL A 75 1.76 -20.89 12.99
N ILE A 76 2.14 -21.54 11.89
CA ILE A 76 1.20 -21.86 10.80
C ILE A 76 0.10 -22.81 11.26
N ARG A 77 0.41 -23.83 12.08
CA ARG A 77 -0.62 -24.68 12.69
C ARG A 77 -1.55 -23.91 13.63
N GLN A 78 -1.02 -22.97 14.41
CA GLN A 78 -1.83 -22.11 15.29
C GLN A 78 -2.76 -21.20 14.47
N ILE A 79 -2.24 -20.56 13.41
CA ILE A 79 -3.05 -19.76 12.48
C ILE A 79 -4.16 -20.62 11.87
N GLY A 80 -3.83 -21.82 11.38
CA GLY A 80 -4.83 -22.73 10.81
C GLY A 80 -5.95 -23.10 11.79
N THR A 81 -5.60 -23.46 13.03
CA THR A 81 -6.58 -23.75 14.09
C THR A 81 -7.48 -22.55 14.38
N VAL A 82 -6.90 -21.35 14.44
CA VAL A 82 -7.66 -20.11 14.63
C VAL A 82 -8.55 -19.81 13.42
N MET A 83 -8.07 -20.04 12.20
CA MET A 83 -8.88 -19.86 10.99
C MET A 83 -10.09 -20.78 10.95
N ASP A 84 -9.95 -22.04 11.38
CA ASP A 84 -11.09 -22.96 11.54
C ASP A 84 -12.14 -22.39 12.50
N GLU A 85 -11.70 -21.90 13.67
CA GLU A 85 -12.61 -21.31 14.65
C GLU A 85 -13.26 -20.01 14.13
N VAL A 86 -12.49 -19.14 13.47
CA VAL A 86 -13.03 -17.91 12.84
C VAL A 86 -14.08 -18.28 11.81
N LEU A 87 -13.83 -19.25 10.93
CA LEU A 87 -14.78 -19.67 9.90
C LEU A 87 -16.07 -20.21 10.53
N GLN A 88 -15.95 -21.01 11.59
CA GLN A 88 -17.12 -21.48 12.36
C GLN A 88 -17.90 -20.33 13.00
N ARG A 89 -17.21 -19.37 13.63
CA ARG A 89 -17.84 -18.18 14.25
C ARG A 89 -18.58 -17.34 13.22
N MET A 90 -17.96 -17.07 12.06
CA MET A 90 -18.54 -16.20 11.03
C MET A 90 -19.74 -16.84 10.31
N ASN A 91 -19.83 -18.17 10.28
CA ASN A 91 -20.96 -18.90 9.72
C ASN A 91 -22.14 -19.09 10.70
N ARG A 92 -22.03 -18.67 11.98
CA ARG A 92 -23.17 -18.78 12.88
C ARG A 92 -24.29 -17.85 12.43
N PRO A 93 -25.58 -18.26 12.50
CA PRO A 93 -26.70 -17.43 12.05
C PRO A 93 -26.80 -16.06 12.75
N ASP A 94 -26.34 -15.98 13.99
CA ASP A 94 -26.35 -14.79 14.85
C ASP A 94 -25.05 -13.96 14.74
N ALA A 95 -24.07 -14.40 13.94
CA ALA A 95 -22.84 -13.65 13.76
C ALA A 95 -23.12 -12.30 13.09
N ALA A 96 -22.49 -11.22 13.58
CA ALA A 96 -22.73 -9.86 13.10
C ALA A 96 -22.58 -9.72 11.58
N VAL A 97 -21.64 -10.46 10.99
CA VAL A 97 -21.37 -10.52 9.55
C VAL A 97 -22.60 -10.91 8.72
N GLN A 98 -23.53 -11.70 9.28
CA GLN A 98 -24.73 -12.15 8.58
C GLN A 98 -25.70 -11.00 8.25
N SER A 99 -25.65 -9.90 9.01
CA SER A 99 -26.46 -8.69 8.76
C SER A 99 -25.83 -7.72 7.74
N VAL A 100 -24.56 -7.93 7.37
CA VAL A 100 -23.81 -7.02 6.50
C VAL A 100 -24.17 -7.25 5.03
N ALA A 101 -24.58 -6.18 4.34
CA ALA A 101 -25.02 -6.26 2.96
C ALA A 101 -23.88 -6.46 1.95
N ARG A 102 -22.77 -5.74 2.14
CA ARG A 102 -21.64 -5.74 1.22
C ARG A 102 -20.50 -6.58 1.79
N ILE A 103 -20.04 -7.57 1.03
CA ILE A 103 -18.96 -8.46 1.47
C ILE A 103 -17.68 -7.70 1.88
N ASN A 104 -17.40 -6.57 1.25
CA ASN A 104 -16.22 -5.75 1.57
C ASN A 104 -16.26 -5.14 2.99
N GLU A 105 -17.45 -5.04 3.61
CA GLU A 105 -17.60 -4.55 4.99
C GLU A 105 -17.38 -5.67 6.03
N VAL A 106 -17.37 -6.94 5.58
CA VAL A 106 -17.21 -8.12 6.43
C VAL A 106 -15.75 -8.33 6.87
N SER A 107 -14.77 -7.90 6.07
CA SER A 107 -13.34 -8.15 6.31
C SER A 107 -12.88 -7.71 7.71
N SER A 108 -13.38 -6.56 8.18
CA SER A 108 -13.05 -6.04 9.52
C SER A 108 -13.45 -6.98 10.67
N SER A 109 -14.49 -7.80 10.47
CA SER A 109 -14.92 -8.81 11.45
C SER A 109 -13.95 -9.98 11.51
N PHE A 110 -13.42 -10.41 10.36
CA PHE A 110 -12.37 -11.42 10.30
C PHE A 110 -11.08 -10.93 10.97
N GLU A 111 -10.64 -9.71 10.66
CA GLU A 111 -9.46 -9.10 11.30
C GLU A 111 -9.58 -9.07 12.83
N ASN A 112 -10.74 -8.61 13.34
CA ASN A 112 -10.98 -8.54 14.78
C ASN A 112 -11.00 -9.92 15.44
N ALA A 113 -11.69 -10.90 14.84
CA ALA A 113 -11.78 -12.25 15.38
C ALA A 113 -10.42 -12.97 15.35
N LEU A 114 -9.65 -12.81 14.26
CA LEU A 114 -8.29 -13.32 14.16
C LEU A 114 -7.40 -12.74 15.26
N ARG A 115 -7.43 -11.42 15.46
CA ARG A 115 -6.65 -10.77 16.52
C ARG A 115 -7.02 -11.33 17.90
N GLU A 116 -8.31 -11.39 18.22
CA GLU A 116 -8.80 -11.91 19.50
C GLU A 116 -8.32 -13.35 19.74
N LEU A 117 -8.57 -14.24 18.78
CA LEU A 117 -8.28 -15.67 18.90
C LEU A 117 -6.80 -15.98 18.90
N MET A 118 -6.00 -15.26 18.10
CA MET A 118 -4.54 -15.42 18.13
C MET A 118 -3.96 -14.98 19.48
N ASN A 119 -4.49 -13.93 20.13
CA ASN A 119 -4.03 -13.57 21.48
C ASN A 119 -4.48 -14.54 22.57
N ALA A 120 -5.46 -15.41 22.31
CA ALA A 120 -5.79 -16.51 23.21
C ALA A 120 -4.82 -17.70 23.08
N GLN A 121 -4.03 -17.75 22.00
CA GLN A 121 -3.01 -18.79 21.81
C GLN A 121 -1.76 -18.49 22.66
N THR A 122 -1.20 -19.52 23.28
CA THR A 122 0.04 -19.40 24.04
C THR A 122 1.23 -19.16 23.10
N GLY A 123 2.15 -18.30 23.52
CA GLY A 123 3.44 -18.10 22.86
C GLY A 123 3.42 -17.12 21.70
N VAL A 124 2.29 -16.50 21.37
CA VAL A 124 2.18 -15.49 20.30
C VAL A 124 1.48 -14.23 20.80
N SER A 125 1.69 -13.12 20.11
CA SER A 125 0.97 -11.86 20.31
C SER A 125 0.53 -11.32 18.94
N CYS A 126 -0.73 -10.91 18.82
CA CYS A 126 -1.30 -10.43 17.56
C CYS A 126 -1.94 -9.06 17.74
N ASP A 127 -1.58 -8.07 16.94
CA ASP A 127 -2.22 -6.76 17.00
C ASP A 127 -2.28 -6.10 15.63
N PHE A 128 -3.00 -4.99 15.53
CA PHE A 128 -2.91 -4.11 14.38
C PHE A 128 -1.51 -3.48 14.32
N PRO A 129 -0.84 -3.47 13.15
CA PRO A 129 0.47 -2.88 13.03
C PRO A 129 0.39 -1.36 13.23
N GLN A 130 1.43 -0.82 13.85
CA GLN A 130 1.59 0.61 14.04
C GLN A 130 2.35 1.22 12.85
N THR A 131 2.05 2.48 12.54
CA THR A 131 2.84 3.26 11.59
C THR A 131 4.26 3.50 12.12
N SER A 132 5.16 4.01 11.28
CA SER A 132 6.50 4.45 11.70
C SER A 132 6.47 5.49 12.83
N GLU A 133 5.41 6.30 12.93
CA GLU A 133 5.15 7.26 14.01
C GLU A 133 4.59 6.62 15.30
N GLY A 134 4.40 5.29 15.33
CA GLY A 134 3.83 4.57 16.47
C GLY A 134 2.31 4.72 16.62
N ARG A 135 1.63 5.27 15.61
CA ARG A 135 0.16 5.42 15.62
C ARG A 135 -0.50 4.14 15.12
N LEU A 136 -1.58 3.74 15.77
CA LEU A 136 -2.43 2.67 15.26
C LEU A 136 -3.17 3.14 14.01
N GLN A 137 -3.07 2.36 12.92
CA GLN A 137 -3.78 2.65 11.68
C GLN A 137 -4.38 1.35 11.13
N ARG A 138 -5.72 1.28 11.14
CA ARG A 138 -6.45 0.11 10.62
C ARG A 138 -6.29 -0.04 9.11
N SER A 139 -6.37 1.05 8.36
CA SER A 139 -6.30 1.01 6.91
C SER A 139 -4.88 0.80 6.36
N GLY A 140 -4.81 0.19 5.18
CA GLY A 140 -3.57 -0.05 4.45
C GLY A 140 -2.90 -1.37 4.85
N TYR A 141 -1.94 -1.81 4.07
CA TYR A 141 -1.24 -3.06 4.30
C TYR A 141 -0.10 -2.91 5.33
N PRO A 142 0.15 -3.91 6.20
CA PRO A 142 -0.66 -5.12 6.44
C PRO A 142 -1.77 -4.89 7.46
N ASP A 143 -2.77 -5.78 7.49
CA ASP A 143 -3.91 -5.66 8.41
C ASP A 143 -3.54 -6.09 9.84
N LEU A 144 -2.80 -7.18 10.01
CA LEU A 144 -2.41 -7.73 11.31
C LEU A 144 -0.89 -8.01 11.39
N ARG A 145 -0.35 -7.89 12.60
CA ARG A 145 1.03 -8.23 12.95
C ARG A 145 1.01 -9.25 14.07
N LEU A 146 1.48 -10.45 13.77
CA LEU A 146 1.66 -11.55 14.71
C LEU A 146 3.15 -11.68 15.05
N VAL A 147 3.47 -11.91 16.31
CA VAL A 147 4.83 -12.14 16.78
C VAL A 147 4.88 -13.42 17.60
N ASP A 148 5.79 -14.31 17.24
CA ASP A 148 6.19 -15.39 18.14
C ASP A 148 6.99 -14.81 19.31
N THR A 149 6.49 -14.98 20.53
CA THR A 149 7.05 -14.31 21.71
C THR A 149 8.41 -14.87 22.11
N ALA A 150 8.72 -16.12 21.78
CA ALA A 150 9.98 -16.78 22.11
C ALA A 150 11.11 -16.35 21.16
N THR A 151 10.90 -16.53 19.85
CA THR A 151 11.92 -16.26 18.82
C THR A 151 11.92 -14.82 18.31
N LYS A 152 10.86 -14.06 18.60
CA LYS A 152 10.58 -12.73 18.04
C LYS A 152 10.34 -12.73 16.52
N ARG A 153 10.12 -13.89 15.92
CA ARG A 153 9.75 -14.00 14.50
C ARG A 153 8.42 -13.30 14.25
N VAL A 154 8.36 -12.50 13.19
CA VAL A 154 7.21 -11.64 12.85
C VAL A 154 6.51 -12.17 11.61
N TYR A 155 5.18 -12.17 11.66
CA TYR A 155 4.30 -12.53 10.55
C TYR A 155 3.31 -11.39 10.33
N TYR A 156 3.30 -10.81 9.14
CA TYR A 156 2.24 -9.92 8.71
C TYR A 156 1.14 -10.73 8.04
N MET A 157 -0.11 -10.55 8.48
CA MET A 157 -1.26 -11.27 7.96
C MET A 157 -2.27 -10.28 7.39
N ASP A 158 -2.85 -10.67 6.27
CA ASP A 158 -3.79 -9.84 5.51
C ASP A 158 -4.96 -10.73 5.07
N PRO A 159 -6.07 -10.77 5.84
CA PRO A 159 -7.22 -11.57 5.48
C PRO A 159 -7.90 -11.00 4.25
N LYS A 160 -8.29 -11.89 3.32
CA LYS A 160 -8.90 -11.50 2.04
C LYS A 160 -10.05 -12.43 1.68
N LEU A 161 -11.22 -11.84 1.50
CA LEU A 161 -12.42 -12.53 1.04
C LEU A 161 -12.43 -12.65 -0.47
N TYR A 162 -12.81 -13.82 -0.99
CA TYR A 162 -13.05 -14.03 -2.42
C TYR A 162 -14.22 -14.98 -2.65
N ALA A 163 -14.86 -14.87 -3.81
CA ALA A 163 -16.02 -15.67 -4.14
C ALA A 163 -15.62 -17.08 -4.61
N VAL A 164 -16.48 -18.06 -4.35
CA VAL A 164 -16.37 -19.40 -4.97
C VAL A 164 -16.18 -19.26 -6.48
N GLY A 165 -15.15 -19.94 -7.00
CA GLY A 165 -14.80 -19.92 -8.43
C GLY A 165 -13.94 -18.72 -8.87
N SER A 166 -13.56 -17.81 -7.97
CA SER A 166 -12.74 -16.64 -8.34
C SER A 166 -11.26 -16.73 -7.92
N ARG A 167 -10.76 -17.93 -7.61
CA ARG A 167 -9.36 -18.16 -7.20
C ARG A 167 -8.35 -17.76 -8.27
N ASP A 168 -8.67 -18.06 -9.52
CA ASP A 168 -7.81 -17.74 -10.67
C ASP A 168 -8.16 -16.36 -11.29
N SER A 169 -8.89 -15.52 -10.55
CA SER A 169 -9.27 -14.19 -11.04
C SER A 169 -8.06 -13.27 -11.17
N SER A 170 -8.01 -12.51 -12.27
CA SER A 170 -6.99 -11.47 -12.49
C SER A 170 -7.38 -10.11 -11.92
N PHE A 171 -8.56 -10.00 -11.26
CA PHE A 171 -8.97 -8.80 -10.57
C PHE A 171 -8.08 -8.53 -9.35
N ARG A 172 -7.86 -7.25 -9.07
CA ARG A 172 -6.97 -6.82 -7.99
C ARG A 172 -7.60 -7.08 -6.62
N THR A 173 -7.02 -8.01 -5.88
CA THR A 173 -7.40 -8.38 -4.49
C THR A 173 -6.39 -7.89 -3.46
N PHE A 174 -5.12 -7.79 -3.84
CA PHE A 174 -4.02 -7.29 -3.01
C PHE A 174 -3.63 -5.86 -3.38
N TYR A 175 -3.32 -5.05 -2.36
CA TYR A 175 -2.97 -3.65 -2.50
C TYR A 175 -1.83 -3.30 -1.54
N PHE A 176 -0.72 -2.84 -2.09
CA PHE A 176 0.34 -2.21 -1.32
C PHE A 176 0.60 -0.81 -1.88
N GLU A 177 0.52 0.18 -1.01
CA GLU A 177 0.83 1.57 -1.33
C GLU A 177 2.11 1.95 -0.57
N PRO A 178 3.25 2.12 -1.26
CA PRO A 178 4.49 2.57 -0.64
C PRO A 178 4.31 3.94 0.03
N LYS A 179 4.58 4.04 1.34
CA LYS A 179 4.51 5.30 2.09
C LYS A 179 5.69 5.45 3.02
N VAL A 180 6.37 6.58 2.95
CA VAL A 180 7.50 6.86 3.85
C VAL A 180 7.02 7.13 5.28
N ALA A 181 6.07 8.04 5.47
CA ALA A 181 5.63 8.49 6.81
C ALA A 181 4.63 7.54 7.50
N THR A 182 3.92 6.71 6.75
CA THR A 182 2.82 5.88 7.28
C THR A 182 2.95 4.40 6.92
N SER A 183 4.16 3.95 6.55
CA SER A 183 4.42 2.51 6.40
C SER A 183 4.13 1.77 7.71
N LYS A 184 3.42 0.66 7.58
CA LYS A 184 3.14 -0.29 8.66
C LYS A 184 4.08 -1.51 8.63
N VAL A 185 4.88 -1.67 7.57
CA VAL A 185 5.93 -2.70 7.46
C VAL A 185 7.21 -2.13 8.06
N ARG A 186 7.60 -2.68 9.23
CA ARG A 186 8.69 -2.16 10.08
C ARG A 186 9.73 -3.22 10.46
N GLU A 187 9.45 -4.49 10.18
CA GLU A 187 10.31 -5.62 10.50
C GLU A 187 10.56 -6.48 9.26
N ASP A 188 11.71 -7.16 9.25
CA ASP A 188 11.89 -8.31 8.37
C ASP A 188 10.94 -9.40 8.87
N ALA A 189 10.02 -9.83 8.01
CA ALA A 189 8.87 -10.63 8.44
C ALA A 189 8.44 -11.60 7.34
N VAL A 190 7.71 -12.64 7.74
CA VAL A 190 6.93 -13.46 6.80
C VAL A 190 5.64 -12.71 6.46
N HIS A 191 5.22 -12.73 5.19
CA HIS A 191 4.01 -12.04 4.73
C HIS A 191 2.99 -13.05 4.24
N LEU A 192 1.78 -13.02 4.81
CA LEU A 192 0.73 -14.01 4.56
C LEU A 192 -0.57 -13.36 4.12
N ILE A 193 -1.20 -13.97 3.11
CA ILE A 193 -2.63 -13.78 2.85
C ILE A 193 -3.39 -14.91 3.52
N LEU A 194 -4.43 -14.53 4.27
CA LEU A 194 -5.41 -15.47 4.79
C LEU A 194 -6.63 -15.42 3.88
N GLY A 195 -6.61 -16.24 2.82
CA GLY A 195 -7.65 -16.25 1.81
C GLY A 195 -8.89 -16.96 2.33
N ILE A 196 -10.04 -16.30 2.35
CA ILE A 196 -11.30 -16.84 2.85
C ILE A 196 -12.31 -16.88 1.70
N GLU A 197 -12.76 -18.08 1.35
CA GLU A 197 -13.75 -18.28 0.29
C GLU A 197 -15.16 -18.06 0.84
N HIS A 198 -16.01 -17.36 0.08
CA HIS A 198 -17.43 -17.23 0.37
C HIS A 198 -18.29 -17.64 -0.82
N ALA A 199 -19.42 -18.29 -0.54
CA ALA A 199 -20.45 -18.54 -1.54
C ALA A 199 -21.24 -17.26 -1.84
N ALA A 200 -22.07 -17.31 -2.88
CA ALA A 200 -23.09 -16.30 -3.08
C ALA A 200 -24.06 -16.28 -1.89
N ARG A 201 -24.47 -15.09 -1.46
CA ARG A 201 -25.38 -14.91 -0.33
C ARG A 201 -26.72 -15.62 -0.61
N LYS A 202 -27.15 -16.52 0.29
CA LYS A 202 -28.41 -17.27 0.17
C LYS A 202 -29.33 -16.90 1.33
N SER A 203 -30.58 -16.54 1.03
CA SER A 203 -31.57 -16.15 2.05
C SER A 203 -31.09 -15.06 3.02
N GLY A 204 -30.24 -14.14 2.54
CA GLY A 204 -29.66 -13.09 3.38
C GLY A 204 -28.47 -13.52 4.25
N HIS A 205 -27.99 -14.75 4.13
CA HIS A 205 -26.85 -15.26 4.90
C HIS A 205 -25.59 -15.45 4.04
N TRP A 206 -24.46 -15.10 4.62
CA TRP A 206 -23.14 -15.41 4.08
C TRP A 206 -22.73 -16.82 4.51
N GLU A 207 -22.15 -17.54 3.57
CA GLU A 207 -21.56 -18.86 3.78
C GLU A 207 -20.08 -18.77 3.42
N PHE A 208 -19.21 -18.99 4.40
CA PHE A 208 -17.76 -19.04 4.21
C PHE A 208 -17.31 -20.50 4.19
N THR A 209 -16.74 -20.94 3.09
CA THR A 209 -16.63 -22.37 2.76
C THR A 209 -15.26 -22.97 3.06
N ARG A 210 -14.20 -22.17 2.96
CA ARG A 210 -12.82 -22.61 3.23
C ARG A 210 -11.88 -21.44 3.45
N TRP A 211 -10.69 -21.76 3.96
CA TRP A 211 -9.58 -20.83 4.03
C TRP A 211 -8.29 -21.44 3.45
N ASP A 212 -7.37 -20.58 3.02
CA ASP A 212 -6.02 -20.91 2.59
C ASP A 212 -5.03 -19.92 3.26
N ILE A 213 -3.83 -20.39 3.62
CA ILE A 213 -2.71 -19.53 4.06
C ILE A 213 -1.71 -19.48 2.91
N VAL A 214 -1.45 -18.28 2.39
CA VAL A 214 -0.60 -18.08 1.21
C VAL A 214 0.64 -17.28 1.61
N ASP A 215 1.82 -17.86 1.41
CA ASP A 215 3.11 -17.18 1.55
C ASP A 215 3.34 -16.23 0.37
N LEU A 216 3.69 -14.97 0.66
CA LEU A 216 3.97 -13.94 -0.32
C LEU A 216 5.45 -13.77 -0.66
N SER A 217 6.34 -14.64 -0.15
CA SER A 217 7.79 -14.58 -0.41
C SER A 217 8.17 -14.65 -1.89
N HIS A 218 7.36 -15.33 -2.71
CA HIS A 218 7.52 -15.43 -4.17
C HIS A 218 6.42 -14.70 -4.95
N PHE A 219 5.60 -13.88 -4.28
CA PHE A 219 4.48 -13.21 -4.92
C PHE A 219 4.95 -12.05 -5.80
N GLU A 220 4.45 -12.00 -7.04
CA GLU A 220 4.69 -10.91 -7.97
C GLU A 220 3.49 -9.96 -8.02
N VAL A 221 3.76 -8.67 -7.89
CA VAL A 221 2.78 -7.59 -8.04
C VAL A 221 2.98 -6.85 -9.36
N LYS A 222 1.94 -6.14 -9.78
CA LYS A 222 1.98 -5.23 -10.92
C LYS A 222 1.73 -3.80 -10.46
N LEU A 223 2.48 -2.84 -10.98
CA LEU A 223 2.16 -1.43 -10.82
C LEU A 223 1.07 -1.06 -11.83
N LYS A 224 -0.05 -0.54 -11.35
CA LYS A 224 -1.06 0.10 -12.20
C LYS A 224 -0.95 1.61 -12.03
N ALA A 225 -0.31 2.28 -12.98
CA ALA A 225 -0.23 3.74 -12.99
C ALA A 225 -1.54 4.35 -13.52
N GLU A 226 -2.13 5.25 -12.75
CA GLU A 226 -3.31 6.01 -13.16
C GLU A 226 -3.19 7.47 -12.69
N PHE A 227 -3.53 8.42 -13.57
CA PHE A 227 -3.65 9.83 -13.21
C PHE A 227 -5.06 10.09 -12.69
N GLN A 228 -5.19 10.76 -11.56
CA GLN A 228 -6.45 11.03 -10.90
C GLN A 228 -6.73 12.54 -10.81
N GLY A 229 -8.01 12.90 -10.77
CA GLY A 229 -8.49 14.25 -10.48
C GLY A 229 -9.74 14.19 -9.60
N SER A 230 -9.88 15.13 -8.68
CA SER A 230 -11.06 15.20 -7.81
C SER A 230 -12.18 16.02 -8.46
N ASN A 231 -13.41 15.87 -7.97
CA ASN A 231 -14.53 16.75 -8.36
C ASN A 231 -14.18 18.23 -8.18
N ARG A 232 -13.42 18.57 -7.13
CA ARG A 232 -12.96 19.95 -6.89
C ARG A 232 -12.02 20.45 -7.99
N ASP A 233 -11.15 19.58 -8.51
CA ASP A 233 -10.20 19.95 -9.57
C ASP A 233 -10.91 20.10 -10.92
N MET A 234 -11.93 19.28 -11.16
CA MET A 234 -12.69 19.26 -12.42
C MET A 234 -13.72 20.40 -12.51
N TYR A 235 -14.47 20.69 -11.44
CA TYR A 235 -15.57 21.66 -11.43
C TYR A 235 -15.16 23.05 -10.91
N ARG A 236 -13.94 23.50 -11.20
CA ARG A 236 -13.55 24.88 -10.91
C ARG A 236 -14.37 25.83 -11.77
N ARG A 237 -14.77 26.97 -11.21
CA ARG A 237 -15.66 27.94 -11.88
C ARG A 237 -15.14 28.40 -13.24
N ASP A 238 -13.82 28.56 -13.37
CA ASP A 238 -13.13 28.97 -14.59
C ASP A 238 -13.08 27.86 -15.67
N ALA A 239 -13.25 26.59 -15.28
CA ALA A 239 -13.20 25.44 -16.18
C ALA A 239 -14.59 25.02 -16.70
N ILE A 240 -15.68 25.51 -16.09
CA ILE A 240 -17.05 25.15 -16.48
C ILE A 240 -17.41 25.89 -17.77
N ALA A 241 -17.50 25.15 -18.89
CA ALA A 241 -17.85 25.69 -20.20
C ALA A 241 -19.36 25.88 -20.41
N GLY A 242 -20.21 25.31 -19.54
CA GLY A 242 -21.66 25.42 -19.61
C GLY A 242 -22.33 24.72 -18.44
N SER A 243 -23.57 25.11 -18.13
CA SER A 243 -24.39 24.49 -17.09
C SER A 243 -25.85 24.54 -17.52
N SER A 244 -26.64 23.53 -17.16
CA SER A 244 -28.09 23.58 -17.34
C SER A 244 -28.69 24.63 -16.41
N ALA A 245 -29.93 25.05 -16.70
CA ALA A 245 -30.74 25.72 -15.68
C ALA A 245 -30.87 24.80 -14.45
N GLN A 246 -30.86 25.41 -13.27
CA GLN A 246 -31.13 24.70 -12.00
C GLN A 246 -32.61 24.37 -11.87
#